data_AF-A0A3C0R4P2-F1
#
_entry.id   AF-A0A3C0R4P2-F1
#
_cell.length_a   1.000
_cell.length_b   1.000
_cell.length_c   1.000
_cell.angle_alpha   90.00
_cell.angle_beta   90.00
_cell.angle_gamma   90.00
#
_symmetry.space_group_name_H-M   'P 1'
#
loop_
_entity.id
_entity.type
_entity.pdbx_description
1 polymer ?
#
loop_
_entity_poly.entity_id
_entity_poly.type
_entity_poly.pdbx_seq_one_letter_code
_entity_poly.pdbx_strand_id
1 'polypeptide(L)'
;VVVTADDMMHIISKVTGVPLQRMEQEEMQKLLKMESELKLRVIGQDEAVTAISKALRRSRADLKDPKRPIGSFVFLGPTGVGKTYLARMLAEFMFGDSDALIQIDMSEYMEKFTASRLIGSP
;
A
#
# COMPACT_ATOMS: atom_id res chain seq x y z
N VAL A 1 -25.32 17.11 23.63
CA VAL A 1 -25.21 15.92 22.76
C VAL A 1 -23.76 15.84 22.32
N VAL A 2 -23.05 14.77 22.67
CA VAL A 2 -21.64 14.59 22.24
C VAL A 2 -21.69 13.82 20.94
N VAL A 3 -21.15 14.41 19.87
CA VAL A 3 -21.01 13.76 18.56
C VAL A 3 -19.69 13.01 18.57
N THR A 4 -19.74 11.73 18.20
CA THR A 4 -18.57 10.84 18.14
C THR A 4 -18.08 10.65 16.70
N ALA A 5 -16.88 10.07 16.54
CA ALA A 5 -16.35 9.71 15.22
C ALA A 5 -17.25 8.69 14.49
N ASP A 6 -17.87 7.78 15.23
CA ASP A 6 -18.81 6.78 14.69
C ASP A 6 -20.06 7.44 14.08
N ASP A 7 -20.56 8.51 14.72
CA ASP A 7 -21.69 9.29 14.20
C ASP A 7 -21.35 9.95 12.87
N MET A 8 -20.13 10.49 12.74
CA MET A 8 -19.65 11.08 11.48
C MET A 8 -19.47 10.03 10.38
N MET A 9 -18.87 8.87 10.70
CA MET A 9 -18.70 7.78 9.73
C MET A 9 -20.05 7.26 9.23
N HIS A 10 -21.05 7.15 10.10
CA HIS A 10 -22.39 6.71 9.71
C HIS A 10 -23.06 7.67 8.72
N ILE A 11 -22.91 8.98 8.93
CA ILE A 11 -23.43 9.98 7.99
C ILE A 11 -22.68 9.93 6.65
N ILE A 12 -21.34 9.87 6.66
CA ILE A 12 -20.56 9.78 5.42
C ILE A 12 -20.90 8.50 4.66
N SER A 13 -21.05 7.37 5.36
CA SER A 13 -21.45 6.09 4.76
C SER A 13 -22.84 6.16 4.12
N LYS A 14 -23.80 6.85 4.76
CA LYS A 14 -25.14 7.09 4.19
C LYS A 14 -25.11 7.98 2.96
N VAL A 15 -24.29 9.02 2.96
CA VAL A 15 -24.19 9.98 1.84
C VAL A 15 -23.49 9.35 0.63
N THR A 16 -22.41 8.60 0.88
CA THR A 16 -21.61 7.98 -0.18
C THR A 16 -22.16 6.63 -0.62
N GLY A 17 -23.01 5.99 0.19
CA GLY A 17 -23.47 4.61 -0.02
C GLY A 17 -22.40 3.55 0.30
N VAL A 18 -21.23 3.96 0.80
CA VAL A 18 -20.08 3.10 1.05
C VAL A 18 -20.03 2.73 2.54
N PRO A 19 -20.14 1.44 2.94
CA PRO A 19 -20.19 1.04 4.34
C PRO A 19 -18.79 1.01 4.99
N LEU A 20 -18.32 2.18 5.45
CA LEU A 20 -16.93 2.39 5.92
C LEU A 20 -16.50 1.42 7.04
N GLN A 21 -17.29 1.28 8.11
CA GLN A 21 -16.95 0.40 9.24
C GLN A 21 -16.78 -1.08 8.83
N ARG A 22 -17.62 -1.58 7.91
CA ARG A 22 -17.49 -2.97 7.42
C ARG A 22 -16.23 -3.15 6.57
N MET A 23 -15.93 -2.16 5.73
CA MET A 23 -14.72 -2.17 4.90
C MET A 23 -13.45 -2.17 5.74
N GLU A 24 -13.40 -1.38 6.82
CA GLU A 24 -12.24 -1.36 7.72
C GLU A 24 -12.00 -2.71 8.40
N GLN A 25 -13.06 -3.39 8.85
CA GLN A 25 -12.95 -4.71 9.47
C GLN A 25 -12.48 -5.78 8.47
N GLU A 26 -13.04 -5.78 7.26
CA GLU A 26 -12.65 -6.71 6.20
C GLU A 26 -11.20 -6.49 5.77
N GLU A 27 -10.77 -5.23 5.65
CA GLU A 27 -9.40 -4.88 5.30
C GLU A 27 -8.39 -5.32 6.37
N MET A 28 -8.73 -5.17 7.65
CA MET A 28 -7.89 -5.67 8.76
C MET A 28 -7.70 -7.18 8.69
N GLN A 29 -8.78 -7.94 8.46
CA GLN A 29 -8.72 -9.40 8.34
C GLN A 29 -7.89 -9.84 7.13
N LYS A 30 -8.00 -9.09 6.02
CA LYS A 30 -7.18 -9.29 4.83
C LYS A 30 -5.70 -9.12 5.18
N LEU A 31 -5.31 -8.03 5.84
CA LEU A 31 -3.91 -7.77 6.22
C LEU A 31 -3.30 -8.83 7.15
N LEU A 32 -4.09 -9.48 8.01
CA LEU A 32 -3.61 -10.58 8.85
C LEU A 32 -3.14 -11.80 8.04
N LYS A 33 -3.72 -12.00 6.85
CA LYS A 33 -3.38 -13.11 5.93
C LYS A 33 -2.32 -12.73 4.89
N MET A 34 -1.88 -11.48 4.85
CA MET A 34 -0.98 -10.96 3.82
C MET A 34 0.31 -11.76 3.69
N GLU A 35 0.98 -12.08 4.81
CA GLU A 35 2.25 -12.83 4.76
C GLU A 35 2.08 -14.20 4.13
N SER A 36 1.06 -14.95 4.54
CA SER A 36 0.77 -16.27 3.99
C SER A 36 0.42 -16.20 2.51
N GLU A 37 -0.45 -15.27 2.12
CA GLU A 37 -0.92 -15.12 0.73
C GLU A 37 0.22 -14.71 -0.22
N LEU A 38 1.05 -13.74 0.18
CA LEU A 38 2.18 -13.30 -0.63
C LEU A 38 3.25 -14.39 -0.77
N LYS A 39 3.50 -15.20 0.28
CA LYS A 39 4.48 -16.30 0.23
C LYS A 39 4.09 -17.42 -0.73
N LEU A 40 2.79 -17.59 -1.04
CA LEU A 40 2.35 -18.57 -2.05
C LEU A 40 2.83 -18.22 -3.46
N ARG A 41 3.07 -16.93 -3.73
CA ARG A 41 3.43 -16.41 -5.06
C ARG A 41 4.87 -15.90 -5.12
N VAL A 42 5.35 -15.24 -4.07
CA VAL A 42 6.69 -14.63 -4.00
C VAL A 42 7.65 -15.57 -3.26
N ILE A 43 8.41 -16.34 -4.03
CA ILE A 43 9.33 -17.36 -3.50
C ILE A 43 10.67 -16.73 -3.11
N GLY A 44 11.17 -17.09 -1.92
CA GLY A 44 12.52 -16.72 -1.46
C GLY A 44 12.67 -15.27 -0.96
N GLN A 45 11.57 -14.55 -0.75
CA GLN A 45 11.56 -13.15 -0.26
C GLN A 45 10.87 -13.00 1.11
N ASP A 46 11.00 -14.01 1.97
CA ASP A 46 10.29 -14.10 3.26
C ASP A 46 10.48 -12.89 4.16
N GLU A 47 11.72 -12.39 4.24
CA GLU A 47 12.06 -11.23 5.07
C GLU A 47 11.38 -9.96 4.54
N ALA A 48 11.43 -9.72 3.23
CA ALA A 48 10.79 -8.58 2.59
C ALA A 48 9.27 -8.61 2.79
N VAL A 49 8.64 -9.77 2.56
CA VAL A 49 7.19 -9.98 2.77
C VAL A 49 6.81 -9.71 4.24
N THR A 50 7.61 -10.22 5.19
CA THR A 50 7.38 -10.01 6.63
C THR A 50 7.51 -8.54 7.02
N ALA A 51 8.55 -7.86 6.53
CA ALA A 51 8.79 -6.44 6.83
C ALA A 51 7.66 -5.55 6.31
N ILE A 52 7.20 -5.78 5.08
CA ILE A 52 6.09 -5.05 4.45
C ILE A 52 4.79 -5.30 5.23
N SER A 53 4.47 -6.55 5.52
CA SER A 53 3.24 -6.93 6.22
C SER A 53 3.18 -6.36 7.63
N LYS A 54 4.31 -6.29 8.35
CA LYS A 54 4.40 -5.61 9.65
C LYS A 54 4.15 -4.11 9.53
N ALA A 55 4.74 -3.45 8.54
CA ALA A 55 4.57 -2.02 8.32
C ALA A 55 3.12 -1.64 7.97
N LEU A 56 2.47 -2.44 7.11
CA LEU A 56 1.06 -2.23 6.71
C LEU A 56 0.10 -2.42 7.89
N ARG A 57 0.28 -3.47 8.69
CA ARG A 57 -0.48 -3.67 9.93
C ARG A 57 -0.30 -2.51 10.92
N ARG A 58 0.93 -2.00 11.11
CA ARG A 58 1.18 -0.83 11.96
C ARG A 58 0.48 0.43 11.46
N SER A 59 0.49 0.67 10.14
CA SER A 59 -0.18 1.84 9.56
C SER A 59 -1.70 1.81 9.73
N ARG A 60 -2.32 0.63 9.86
CA ARG A 60 -3.77 0.48 10.07
C ARG A 60 -4.19 0.50 11.54
N ALA A 61 -3.28 0.26 12.47
CA ALA A 61 -3.53 0.43 13.90
C ALA A 61 -3.59 1.91 14.35
N ASP A 62 -3.68 2.85 13.40
CA ASP A 62 -3.68 4.31 13.59
C ASP A 62 -2.47 4.86 14.37
N LEU A 63 -1.39 4.07 14.45
CA LEU A 63 -0.14 4.42 15.13
C LEU A 63 0.81 5.28 14.27
N LYS A 64 0.30 5.96 13.24
CA LYS A 64 1.14 6.60 12.23
C LYS A 64 0.71 8.02 11.89
N ASP A 65 1.70 8.90 11.79
CA ASP A 65 1.57 10.25 11.26
C ASP A 65 0.86 10.27 9.88
N PRO A 66 -0.27 10.99 9.73
CA PRO A 66 -0.98 11.16 8.46
C PRO A 66 -0.12 11.75 7.33
N LYS A 67 0.95 12.48 7.66
CA LYS A 67 1.85 13.10 6.68
C LYS A 67 2.86 12.10 6.08
N ARG A 68 2.91 10.86 6.56
CA ARG A 68 3.85 9.85 6.07
C ARG A 68 3.14 8.81 5.19
N PRO A 69 3.81 8.21 4.19
CA PRO A 69 3.25 7.11 3.40
C PRO A 69 3.09 5.84 4.26
N ILE A 70 2.10 5.00 3.93
CA ILE A 70 1.76 3.74 4.63
C ILE A 70 3.00 2.88 4.90
N GLY A 71 3.90 2.78 3.94
CA GLY A 71 5.23 2.23 4.10
C GLY A 71 6.18 2.85 3.07
N SER A 72 7.46 2.89 3.41
CA SER A 72 8.54 3.25 2.49
C SER A 72 9.60 2.16 2.57
N PHE A 73 9.92 1.56 1.43
CA PHE A 73 10.79 0.39 1.35
C PHE A 73 11.81 0.58 0.24
N VAL A 74 13.00 0.04 0.45
CA VAL A 74 14.05 -0.05 -0.57
C VAL A 74 14.37 -1.52 -0.76
N PHE A 75 14.17 -2.04 -1.97
CA PHE A 75 14.51 -3.42 -2.31
C PHE A 75 15.87 -3.48 -3.00
N LEU A 76 16.83 -4.18 -2.38
CA LEU A 76 18.19 -4.32 -2.88
C LEU A 76 18.45 -5.74 -3.38
N GLY A 77 19.32 -5.88 -4.39
CA GLY A 77 19.82 -7.17 -4.88
C GLY A 77 19.96 -7.22 -6.42
N PRO A 78 20.35 -8.37 -7.00
CA PRO A 78 20.50 -8.54 -8.45
C PRO A 78 19.21 -8.36 -9.24
N THR A 79 19.29 -8.11 -10.55
CA THR A 79 18.12 -8.13 -11.43
C THR A 79 17.50 -9.53 -11.49
N GLY A 80 16.20 -9.62 -11.77
CA GLY A 80 15.49 -10.90 -11.93
C GLY A 80 15.07 -11.63 -10.63
N VAL A 81 15.54 -11.21 -9.45
CA VAL A 81 15.22 -11.88 -8.16
C VAL A 81 13.79 -11.66 -7.62
N GLY A 82 12.94 -10.93 -8.36
CA GLY A 82 11.52 -10.75 -7.99
C GLY A 82 11.17 -9.45 -7.25
N LYS A 83 12.03 -8.43 -7.21
CA LYS A 83 11.73 -7.13 -6.56
C LYS A 83 10.47 -6.45 -7.13
N THR A 84 10.42 -6.27 -8.44
CA THR A 84 9.26 -5.67 -9.12
C THR A 84 8.03 -6.59 -9.04
N TYR A 85 8.25 -7.90 -9.04
CA TYR A 85 7.17 -8.87 -8.91
C TYR A 85 6.50 -8.79 -7.54
N LEU A 86 7.27 -8.65 -6.45
CA LEU A 86 6.74 -8.41 -5.10
C LEU A 86 5.89 -7.13 -5.05
N ALA A 87 6.31 -6.05 -5.71
CA ALA A 87 5.53 -4.82 -5.78
C ALA A 87 4.17 -5.02 -6.50
N ARG A 88 4.16 -5.77 -7.62
CA ARG A 88 2.91 -6.11 -8.34
C ARG A 88 1.98 -6.99 -7.51
N MET A 89 2.53 -8.01 -6.84
CA MET A 89 1.74 -8.88 -5.97
C MET A 89 1.18 -8.12 -4.77
N LEU A 90 1.90 -7.11 -4.28
CA LEU A 90 1.38 -6.23 -3.24
C LEU A 90 0.23 -5.36 -3.77
N ALA A 91 0.32 -4.82 -4.98
CA ALA A 91 -0.76 -4.05 -5.59
C ALA A 91 -2.01 -4.91 -5.81
N GLU A 92 -1.84 -6.09 -6.39
CA GLU A 92 -2.90 -7.10 -6.54
C GLU A 92 -3.53 -7.44 -5.18
N PHE A 93 -2.71 -7.70 -4.16
CA PHE A 93 -3.21 -8.03 -2.83
C PHE A 93 -4.01 -6.86 -2.24
N MET A 94 -3.48 -5.65 -2.29
CA MET A 94 -4.10 -4.48 -1.65
C MET A 94 -5.37 -4.04 -2.38
N PHE A 95 -5.30 -3.91 -3.71
CA PHE A 95 -6.30 -3.25 -4.54
C PHE A 95 -7.10 -4.20 -5.45
N GLY A 96 -6.74 -5.48 -5.49
CA GLY A 96 -7.38 -6.46 -6.38
C GLY A 96 -6.97 -6.32 -7.85
N ASP A 97 -5.96 -5.48 -8.13
CA ASP A 97 -5.48 -5.19 -9.46
C ASP A 97 -3.97 -4.93 -9.45
N SER A 98 -3.21 -5.75 -10.16
CA SER A 98 -1.77 -5.57 -10.32
C SER A 98 -1.40 -4.31 -11.11
N ASP A 99 -2.30 -3.82 -11.96
CA ASP A 99 -2.11 -2.60 -12.77
C ASP A 99 -2.36 -1.32 -11.95
N ALA A 100 -2.89 -1.45 -10.73
CA ALA A 100 -2.91 -0.36 -9.76
C ALA A 100 -1.49 0.04 -9.30
N LEU A 101 -0.46 -0.73 -9.65
CA LEU A 101 0.93 -0.36 -9.41
C LEU A 101 1.36 0.77 -10.35
N ILE A 102 1.50 1.98 -9.79
CA ILE A 102 2.16 3.08 -10.49
C ILE A 102 3.67 2.80 -10.55
N GLN A 103 4.16 2.48 -11.73
CA GLN A 103 5.57 2.24 -11.99
C GLN A 103 6.20 3.46 -12.65
N ILE A 104 7.33 3.91 -12.11
CA ILE A 104 8.12 5.00 -12.66
C ILE A 104 9.51 4.45 -12.97
N ASP A 105 9.93 4.48 -14.24
CA ASP A 105 11.27 4.05 -14.65
C ASP A 105 12.28 5.14 -14.33
N MET A 106 13.01 4.98 -13.21
CA MET A 106 14.04 5.92 -12.78
C MET A 106 15.18 6.10 -13.79
N SER A 107 15.39 5.15 -14.71
CA SER A 107 16.40 5.28 -15.77
C SER A 107 16.10 6.45 -16.70
N GLU A 108 14.83 6.82 -16.86
CA GLU A 108 14.40 7.98 -17.67
C GLU A 108 14.63 9.34 -16.97
N TYR A 109 14.97 9.32 -15.68
CA TYR A 109 15.10 10.53 -14.84
C TYR A 109 16.56 10.89 -14.52
N MET A 110 17.51 10.33 -15.25
CA MET A 110 18.94 10.60 -15.05
C MET A 110 19.35 12.01 -15.48
N GLU A 111 18.61 12.64 -16.40
CA GLU A 111 18.90 13.97 -16.90
C GLU A 111 18.33 15.08 -16.02
N LYS A 112 19.05 16.21 -15.93
CA LYS A 112 18.72 17.33 -15.03
C LYS A 112 17.33 17.94 -15.28
N PHE A 113 16.82 17.83 -16.51
CA PHE A 113 15.54 18.42 -16.90
C PHE A 113 14.38 17.42 -16.88
N THR A 114 14.62 16.10 -16.89
CA THR A 114 13.54 15.10 -16.86
C THR A 114 12.85 15.01 -15.50
N ALA A 115 13.46 15.51 -14.42
CA ALA A 115 12.82 15.67 -13.12
C ALA A 115 11.51 16.49 -13.18
N SER A 116 11.40 17.46 -14.10
CA SER A 116 10.18 18.25 -14.33
C SER A 116 8.97 17.40 -14.67
N ARG A 117 9.14 16.19 -15.23
CA ARG A 117 8.03 15.26 -15.51
C ARG A 117 7.39 14.70 -14.23
N LEU A 118 8.11 14.68 -13.11
CA LEU A 118 7.59 14.22 -11.81
C LEU A 118 6.96 15.35 -10.99
N ILE A 119 7.59 16.53 -11.02
CA ILE A 119 7.19 17.67 -10.18
C ILE A 119 6.26 18.66 -10.90
N GLY A 120 6.09 18.51 -12.22
CA GLY A 120 5.43 19.49 -13.09
C GLY A 120 6.44 20.49 -13.67
N SER A 121 6.11 21.03 -14.84
CA SER A 121 6.82 22.20 -15.36
C SER A 121 6.65 23.36 -14.36
N PRO A 122 7.70 24.16 -14.11
CA PRO A 122 7.61 25.33 -13.25
C PRO A 122 6.56 26.34 -13.74
#